data_AF-A0A820EUS9-F1
#
_entry.id   AF-A0A820EUS9-F1
#
_cell.length_a   1.000
_cell.length_b   1.000
_cell.length_c   1.000
_cell.angle_alpha   90.00
_cell.angle_beta   90.00
_cell.angle_gamma   90.00
#
_symmetry.space_group_name_H-M   'P 1'
#
loop_
_entity.id
_entity.type
_entity.pdbx_description
1 polymer ?
#
loop_
_entity_poly.entity_id
_entity_poly.type
_entity_poly.pdbx_seq_one_letter_code
_entity_poly.pdbx_strand_id
1 'polypeptide(L)'
;FSRKRCDDYLELVKGLDLNTQEDKHYVAQFFRQVLSRLNESDRQLQQVLNLQEMAKRGIAIHHSGVLPILRESVELLFQTGRIKVLFATETFAMGINMPARTVLFDSLQKHDGRGFRELIPSEYIQMAGRAGRRGLDKTGTVIALCKGDVPSIASLKSMILGKSAQLQSQFRLTYSMILNFLRVAECPLEYMVSSSYSEYHSQKANARDIIAGSKLRSTIDTLQQLVKTFSTPELKTYFNECQQYWNIMNNIQQLLIKYDKNSHRLLDDLLKCGRIIRIRDVYEIDIPAIVLDGSFNSSGKNLNHQRVISVLVISQSTDRLLTDLDRIILKEDESLFILPVQKWKIDENNSEQRKFVYQIKNINMTDLLDITNEIIPNINYNDVLEGHSNHRMNDTLDIELESTIGHDKALRQLIEKLKIHRQNVNNQS
;
A
#
# COMPACT_ATOMS: atom_id res chain seq x y z
N PHE A 1 19.95 1.36 20.73
CA PHE A 1 19.80 -0.10 20.53
C PHE A 1 21.08 -0.93 20.70
N SER A 2 22.19 -0.36 21.18
CA SER A 2 23.44 -1.11 21.41
C SER A 2 23.84 -0.96 22.88
N ARG A 3 24.21 -2.08 23.53
CA ARG A 3 24.66 -2.09 24.94
C ARG A 3 25.87 -1.18 25.10
N LYS A 4 26.88 -1.38 24.25
CA LYS A 4 28.12 -0.60 24.22
C LYS A 4 27.84 0.90 24.09
N ARG A 5 26.90 1.31 23.21
CA ARG A 5 26.56 2.73 23.07
C ARG A 5 25.92 3.32 24.33
N CYS A 6 25.13 2.55 25.08
CA CYS A 6 24.59 3.02 26.36
C CYS A 6 25.73 3.29 27.36
N ASP A 7 26.71 2.39 27.43
CA ASP A 7 27.90 2.57 28.25
C ASP A 7 28.70 3.80 27.79
N ASP A 8 28.94 3.95 26.48
CA ASP A 8 29.64 5.10 25.90
C ASP A 8 28.94 6.43 26.24
N TYR A 9 27.60 6.49 26.18
CA TYR A 9 26.84 7.69 26.57
C TYR A 9 26.95 7.99 28.06
N LEU A 10 26.96 6.96 28.91
CA LEU A 10 27.18 7.13 30.34
C LEU A 10 28.55 7.76 30.60
N GLU A 11 29.58 7.34 29.85
CA GLU A 11 30.92 7.91 29.97
C GLU A 11 30.98 9.38 29.58
N LEU A 12 30.29 9.76 28.51
CA LEU A 12 30.24 11.13 28.01
C LEU A 12 29.58 12.10 29.02
N VAL A 13 28.61 11.62 29.80
CA VAL A 13 27.91 12.45 30.80
C VAL A 13 28.44 12.28 32.22
N LYS A 14 29.59 11.62 32.41
CA LYS A 14 30.19 11.44 33.75
C LYS A 14 30.34 12.76 34.52
N GLY A 15 30.61 13.88 33.83
CA GLY A 15 30.78 15.19 34.48
C GLY A 15 29.50 15.85 34.99
N LEU A 16 28.31 15.32 34.64
CA LEU A 16 27.03 15.92 34.98
C LEU A 16 26.51 15.38 36.31
N ASP A 17 25.93 16.27 37.12
CA ASP A 17 25.32 15.94 38.41
C ASP A 17 23.94 16.58 38.51
N LEU A 18 22.91 15.74 38.58
CA LEU A 18 21.50 16.14 38.50
C LEU A 18 20.74 15.96 39.82
N ASN A 19 21.40 15.40 40.84
CA ASN A 19 20.77 15.08 42.11
C ASN A 19 21.16 16.07 43.21
N THR A 20 20.20 16.35 44.09
CA THR A 20 20.43 17.11 45.31
C THR A 20 21.25 16.29 46.32
N GLN A 21 21.76 16.92 47.38
CA GLN A 21 22.48 16.21 48.44
C GLN A 21 21.60 15.16 49.15
N GLU A 22 20.31 15.44 49.32
CA GLU A 22 19.33 14.50 49.88
C GLU A 22 19.13 13.28 48.98
N ASP A 23 18.93 13.49 47.68
CA ASP A 23 18.80 12.41 46.69
C ASP A 23 20.06 11.53 46.67
N LYS A 24 21.25 12.15 46.74
CA LYS A 24 22.54 11.42 46.82
C LYS A 24 22.65 10.56 48.07
N HIS A 25 22.26 11.09 49.22
CA HIS A 25 22.27 10.35 50.49
C HIS A 25 21.33 9.14 50.42
N TYR A 26 20.11 9.37 49.93
CA TYR A 26 19.11 8.31 49.75
C TYR A 26 19.62 7.20 48.81
N VAL A 27 20.15 7.57 47.64
CA VAL A 27 20.70 6.61 46.67
C VAL A 27 21.86 5.82 47.28
N ALA A 28 22.77 6.48 48.00
CA ALA A 28 23.89 5.83 48.65
C ALA A 28 23.45 4.81 49.72
N GLN A 29 22.44 5.17 50.53
CA GLN A 29 21.86 4.27 51.53
C GLN A 29 21.14 3.09 50.88
N PHE A 30 20.36 3.34 49.82
CA PHE A 30 19.67 2.31 49.05
C PHE A 30 20.65 1.28 48.48
N PHE A 31 21.70 1.72 47.79
CA PHE A 31 22.73 0.82 47.28
C PHE A 31 23.44 0.07 48.39
N ARG A 32 23.70 0.69 49.55
CA ARG A 32 24.31 -0.01 50.70
C ARG A 32 23.44 -1.19 51.18
N GLN A 33 22.13 -1.02 51.22
CA GLN A 33 21.17 -2.07 51.62
C GLN A 33 21.05 -3.18 50.57
N VAL A 34 21.07 -2.83 49.27
CA VAL A 34 20.99 -3.83 48.20
C VAL A 34 22.30 -4.63 48.13
N LEU A 35 23.44 -3.94 48.16
CA LEU A 35 24.76 -4.54 48.03
C LEU A 35 25.17 -5.35 49.27
N SER A 36 24.57 -5.13 50.44
CA SER A 36 24.83 -5.96 51.63
C SER A 36 24.36 -7.42 51.45
N ARG A 37 23.54 -7.70 50.44
CA ARG A 37 23.12 -9.06 50.07
C ARG A 37 24.16 -9.79 49.20
N LEU A 38 25.15 -9.06 48.68
CA LEU A 38 26.19 -9.60 47.81
C LEU A 38 27.48 -9.89 48.59
N ASN A 39 28.22 -10.89 48.12
CA ASN A 39 29.54 -11.22 48.61
C ASN A 39 30.51 -10.04 48.42
N GLU A 40 31.58 -9.99 49.21
CA GLU A 40 32.57 -8.90 49.12
C GLU A 40 33.24 -8.81 47.76
N SER A 41 33.54 -9.95 47.13
CA SER A 41 34.08 -10.02 45.76
C SER A 41 33.17 -9.32 44.75
N ASP A 42 31.86 -9.58 44.85
CA ASP A 42 30.87 -9.12 43.88
C ASP A 42 30.58 -7.62 44.07
N ARG A 43 30.69 -7.12 45.31
CA ARG A 43 30.58 -5.69 45.62
C ARG A 43 31.69 -4.85 44.99
N GLN A 44 32.88 -5.43 44.79
CA GLN A 44 34.04 -4.74 44.20
C GLN A 44 34.08 -4.79 42.67
N LEU A 45 33.07 -5.38 42.02
CA LEU A 45 32.97 -5.40 40.57
C LEU A 45 32.88 -3.97 40.02
N GLN A 46 33.65 -3.69 38.98
CA GLN A 46 33.71 -2.35 38.35
C GLN A 46 32.33 -1.87 37.88
N GLN A 47 31.48 -2.77 37.38
CA GLN A 47 30.11 -2.42 36.99
C GLN A 47 29.28 -1.92 38.19
N VAL A 48 29.44 -2.52 39.37
CA VAL A 48 28.72 -2.11 40.58
C VAL A 48 29.18 -0.72 41.02
N LEU A 49 30.49 -0.53 41.12
CA LEU A 49 31.08 0.74 41.56
C LEU A 49 30.70 1.90 40.62
N ASN A 50 30.83 1.68 39.31
CA ASN A 50 30.51 2.70 38.31
C ASN A 50 29.02 3.05 38.32
N LEU A 51 28.14 2.05 38.39
CA LEU A 51 26.70 2.30 38.41
C LEU A 51 26.25 3.00 39.68
N GLN A 52 26.82 2.63 40.84
CA GLN A 52 26.53 3.29 42.11
C GLN A 52 26.92 4.77 42.07
N GLU A 53 28.11 5.10 41.55
CA GLU A 53 28.57 6.48 41.43
C GLU A 53 27.73 7.31 40.45
N MET A 54 27.35 6.74 39.32
CA MET A 54 26.49 7.43 38.35
C MET A 54 25.06 7.60 38.87
N ALA A 55 24.50 6.59 39.53
CA ALA A 55 23.17 6.67 40.10
C ALA A 55 23.07 7.74 41.20
N LYS A 56 24.13 7.94 42.00
CA LYS A 56 24.19 9.08 42.95
C LYS A 56 24.01 10.41 42.25
N ARG A 57 24.58 10.58 41.05
CA ARG A 57 24.47 11.79 40.20
C ARG A 57 23.13 11.88 39.45
N GLY A 58 22.25 10.88 39.60
CA GLY A 58 20.95 10.84 38.96
C GLY A 58 20.98 10.32 37.52
N ILE A 59 22.03 9.61 37.13
CA ILE A 59 22.22 9.08 35.78
C ILE A 59 22.44 7.56 35.87
N ALA A 60 21.79 6.78 34.99
CA ALA A 60 21.99 5.33 34.98
C ALA A 60 21.86 4.73 33.58
N ILE A 61 22.21 3.45 33.48
CA ILE A 61 22.06 2.61 32.28
C ILE A 61 21.11 1.44 32.55
N HIS A 62 20.36 1.03 31.52
CA HIS A 62 19.51 -0.16 31.56
C HIS A 62 19.61 -0.96 30.26
N HIS A 63 20.26 -2.11 30.32
CA HIS A 63 20.29 -3.07 29.22
C HIS A 63 20.62 -4.46 29.76
N SER A 64 20.41 -5.50 28.94
CA SER A 64 20.61 -6.90 29.34
C SER A 64 22.06 -7.31 29.66
N GLY A 65 23.02 -6.37 29.64
CA GLY A 65 24.40 -6.59 30.08
C GLY A 65 24.68 -6.12 31.51
N VAL A 66 23.71 -5.44 32.14
CA VAL A 66 23.78 -5.03 33.55
C VAL A 66 23.30 -6.18 34.43
N LEU A 67 23.99 -6.44 35.55
CA LEU A 67 23.60 -7.48 36.51
C LEU A 67 22.12 -7.34 36.93
N PRO A 68 21.35 -8.45 37.06
CA PRO A 68 19.92 -8.39 37.40
C PRO A 68 19.61 -7.54 38.64
N ILE A 69 20.35 -7.74 39.74
CA ILE A 69 20.18 -6.98 40.99
C ILE A 69 20.38 -5.47 40.79
N LEU A 70 21.29 -5.08 39.91
CA LEU A 70 21.57 -3.69 39.57
C LEU A 70 20.49 -3.11 38.66
N ARG A 71 19.96 -3.89 37.71
CA ARG A 71 18.84 -3.48 36.85
C ARG A 71 17.59 -3.17 37.68
N GLU A 72 17.23 -4.08 38.58
CA GLU A 72 16.09 -3.89 39.49
C GLU A 72 16.29 -2.65 40.40
N SER A 73 17.52 -2.43 40.87
CA SER A 73 17.88 -1.24 41.65
C SER A 73 17.65 0.06 40.86
N VAL A 74 18.09 0.09 39.60
CA VAL A 74 17.91 1.23 38.69
C VAL A 74 16.42 1.46 38.40
N GLU A 75 15.64 0.40 38.20
CA GLU A 75 14.20 0.49 37.98
C GLU A 75 13.47 1.15 39.17
N LEU A 76 13.78 0.73 40.39
CA LEU A 76 13.20 1.29 41.62
C LEU A 76 13.61 2.77 41.83
N LEU A 77 14.89 3.09 41.61
CA LEU A 77 15.39 4.46 41.71
C LEU A 77 14.81 5.38 40.62
N PHE A 78 14.49 4.83 39.45
CA PHE A 78 13.80 5.56 38.39
C PHE A 78 12.34 5.86 38.75
N GLN A 79 11.60 4.88 39.31
CA GLN A 79 10.21 5.09 39.79
C GLN A 79 10.11 6.17 40.84
N THR A 80 11.04 6.16 41.79
CA THR A 80 11.10 7.13 42.87
C THR A 80 11.63 8.49 42.39
N GLY A 81 12.02 8.62 41.11
CA GLY A 81 12.46 9.87 40.51
C GLY A 81 13.86 10.32 40.94
N ARG A 82 14.71 9.42 41.46
CA ARG A 82 16.10 9.71 41.85
C ARG A 82 17.06 9.56 40.68
N ILE A 83 16.63 8.89 39.61
CA ILE A 83 17.32 8.87 38.32
C ILE A 83 16.58 9.81 37.39
N LYS A 84 17.25 10.86 36.94
CA LYS A 84 16.69 11.90 36.05
C LYS A 84 16.99 11.58 34.58
N VAL A 85 18.11 10.91 34.30
CA VAL A 85 18.52 10.48 32.96
C VAL A 85 18.81 8.98 32.96
N LEU A 86 18.15 8.25 32.07
CA LEU A 86 18.33 6.81 31.91
C LEU A 86 18.65 6.48 30.45
N PHE A 87 19.80 5.87 30.20
CA PHE A 87 20.15 5.33 28.90
C PHE A 87 19.72 3.87 28.82
N ALA A 88 18.73 3.57 27.99
CA ALA A 88 18.13 2.24 27.96
C ALA A 88 18.11 1.61 26.56
N THR A 89 18.17 0.28 26.52
CA THR A 89 17.82 -0.49 25.30
C THR A 89 16.32 -0.76 25.21
N GLU A 90 15.87 -1.24 24.06
CA GLU A 90 14.46 -1.53 23.75
C GLU A 90 13.74 -2.35 24.84
N THR A 91 14.44 -3.27 25.50
CA THR A 91 13.91 -4.11 26.58
C THR A 91 13.33 -3.32 27.75
N PHE A 92 13.77 -2.09 28.02
CA PHE A 92 13.21 -1.28 29.11
C PHE A 92 11.78 -0.80 28.81
N ALA A 93 11.48 -0.53 27.54
CA ALA A 93 10.13 -0.15 27.13
C ALA A 93 9.15 -1.33 27.20
N MET A 94 9.66 -2.57 27.20
CA MET A 94 8.88 -3.79 27.29
C MET A 94 8.74 -4.23 28.75
N GLY A 95 7.52 -4.38 29.24
CA GLY A 95 7.26 -5.13 30.48
C GLY A 95 7.24 -4.36 31.81
N ILE A 96 7.48 -3.05 31.84
CA ILE A 96 7.46 -2.28 33.10
C ILE A 96 6.73 -0.94 32.93
N ASN A 97 5.91 -0.54 33.91
CA ASN A 97 5.20 0.75 33.89
C ASN A 97 6.08 1.90 34.42
N MET A 98 7.06 2.32 33.62
CA MET A 98 8.01 3.39 33.95
C MET A 98 7.84 4.61 33.04
N PRO A 99 6.90 5.54 33.34
CA PRO A 99 6.72 6.72 32.52
C PRO A 99 7.82 7.77 32.79
N ALA A 100 8.26 8.45 31.73
CA ALA A 100 9.21 9.56 31.76
C ALA A 100 8.54 10.81 31.20
N ARG A 101 9.01 12.01 31.56
CA ARG A 101 8.50 13.25 30.93
C ARG A 101 8.85 13.32 29.45
N THR A 102 10.07 12.88 29.12
CA THR A 102 10.64 12.98 27.79
C THR A 102 11.27 11.66 27.39
N VAL A 103 11.03 11.22 26.16
CA VAL A 103 11.71 10.08 25.54
C VAL A 103 12.55 10.58 24.39
N LEU A 104 13.82 10.18 24.35
CA LEU A 104 14.75 10.53 23.27
C LEU A 104 15.16 9.25 22.54
N PHE A 105 14.96 9.24 21.21
CA PHE A 105 15.45 8.20 20.32
C PHE A 105 16.83 8.60 19.80
N ASP A 106 17.85 7.83 20.18
CA ASP A 106 19.22 7.98 19.68
C ASP A 106 19.35 7.68 18.17
N SER A 107 18.51 6.75 17.69
CA SER A 107 18.41 6.35 16.29
C SER A 107 17.01 5.83 16.02
N LEU A 108 16.54 5.97 14.78
CA LEU A 108 15.28 5.40 14.30
C LEU A 108 15.48 4.07 13.54
N GLN A 109 16.71 3.54 13.56
CA GLN A 109 17.06 2.27 12.97
C GLN A 109 17.64 1.33 14.02
N LYS A 110 17.32 0.04 13.90
CA LYS A 110 17.88 -1.01 14.75
C LYS A 110 18.34 -2.20 13.91
N HIS A 111 19.25 -2.98 14.49
CA HIS A 111 19.72 -4.23 13.90
C HIS A 111 18.84 -5.37 14.39
N ASP A 112 18.23 -6.13 13.47
CA ASP A 112 17.33 -7.25 13.81
C ASP A 112 18.02 -8.62 13.83
N GLY A 113 19.34 -8.63 13.67
CA GLY A 113 20.16 -9.84 13.56
C GLY A 113 20.54 -10.16 12.12
N ARG A 114 19.79 -9.66 11.12
CA ARG A 114 20.10 -9.82 9.69
C ARG A 114 20.63 -8.53 9.08
N GLY A 115 20.07 -7.40 9.47
CA GLY A 115 20.51 -6.10 8.98
C GLY A 115 19.93 -4.94 9.76
N PHE A 116 20.28 -3.73 9.34
CA PHE A 116 19.68 -2.51 9.86
C PHE A 116 18.34 -2.26 9.16
N ARG A 117 17.31 -2.04 9.97
CA ARG A 117 15.98 -1.65 9.50
C ARG A 117 15.43 -0.52 10.35
N GLU A 118 14.45 0.17 9.80
CA GLU A 118 13.68 1.18 10.53
C GLU A 118 12.81 0.52 11.62
N LEU A 119 12.46 1.33 12.62
CA LEU A 119 11.54 0.90 13.67
C LEU A 119 10.14 0.68 13.10
N ILE A 120 9.53 -0.43 13.50
CA ILE A 120 8.14 -0.73 13.16
C ILE A 120 7.24 0.15 14.05
N PRO A 121 6.05 0.57 13.58
CA PRO A 121 5.14 1.41 14.37
C PRO A 121 4.86 0.90 15.78
N SER A 122 4.71 -0.42 15.95
CA SER A 122 4.50 -1.03 17.27
C SER A 122 5.68 -0.80 18.22
N GLU A 123 6.91 -0.87 17.71
CA GLU A 123 8.14 -0.67 18.50
C GLU A 123 8.26 0.82 18.89
N TYR A 124 7.99 1.71 17.93
CA TYR A 124 7.97 3.15 18.16
C TYR A 124 6.92 3.52 19.21
N ILE A 125 5.66 3.07 19.06
CA ILE A 125 4.57 3.37 20.01
C ILE A 125 4.88 2.85 21.41
N GLN A 126 5.47 1.65 21.54
CA GLN A 126 5.86 1.10 22.85
C GLN A 126 6.91 1.95 23.57
N MET A 127 7.90 2.46 22.83
CA MET A 127 8.96 3.30 23.40
C MET A 127 8.49 4.75 23.63
N ALA A 128 7.89 5.36 22.61
CA ALA A 128 7.41 6.75 22.65
C ALA A 128 6.25 6.93 23.65
N GLY A 129 5.41 5.89 23.83
CA GLY A 129 4.31 5.89 24.79
C GLY A 129 4.75 5.93 26.27
N ARG A 130 6.06 5.83 26.54
CA ARG A 130 6.61 6.10 27.88
C ARG A 130 6.73 7.60 28.17
N ALA A 131 6.61 8.47 27.17
CA ALA A 131 6.64 9.91 27.36
C ALA A 131 5.29 10.42 27.92
N GLY A 132 5.38 11.27 28.95
CA GLY A 132 4.25 11.86 29.66
C GLY A 132 3.86 11.05 30.90
N ARG A 133 3.98 11.66 32.07
CA ARG A 133 3.56 11.06 33.34
C ARG A 133 2.15 11.53 33.70
N ARG A 134 1.20 10.60 33.78
CA ARG A 134 -0.19 10.87 34.10
C ARG A 134 -0.31 11.61 35.43
N GLY A 135 -0.97 12.78 35.43
CA GLY A 135 -1.17 13.60 36.62
C GLY A 135 0.00 14.52 36.99
N LEU A 136 1.17 14.39 36.35
CA LEU A 136 2.34 15.24 36.60
C LEU A 136 2.67 16.14 35.40
N ASP A 137 2.61 15.59 34.19
CA ASP A 137 2.95 16.31 32.97
C ASP A 137 1.68 16.57 32.13
N LYS A 138 1.56 17.77 31.54
CA LYS A 138 0.44 18.11 30.63
C LYS A 138 0.53 17.35 29.31
N THR A 139 1.75 17.17 28.80
CA THR A 139 2.06 16.48 27.54
C THR A 139 3.36 15.69 27.68
N GLY A 140 3.48 14.59 26.91
CA GLY A 140 4.74 13.85 26.76
C GLY A 140 5.57 14.43 25.63
N THR A 141 6.88 14.58 25.82
CA THR A 141 7.79 15.04 24.77
C THR A 141 8.57 13.86 24.18
N VAL A 142 8.57 13.73 22.86
CA VAL A 142 9.34 12.71 22.15
C VAL A 142 10.31 13.41 21.20
N ILE A 143 11.60 13.06 21.28
CA ILE A 143 12.66 13.66 20.46
C ILE A 143 13.33 12.55 19.65
N ALA A 144 13.43 12.72 18.34
CA ALA A 144 14.18 11.82 17.48
C ALA A 144 15.49 12.47 17.03
N LEU A 145 16.62 11.89 17.41
CA LEU A 145 17.93 12.41 17.05
C LEU A 145 18.33 11.93 15.65
N CYS A 146 18.61 12.87 14.76
CA CYS A 146 19.10 12.59 13.41
C CYS A 146 20.60 12.94 13.36
N LYS A 147 21.46 11.91 13.48
CA LYS A 147 22.93 12.10 13.47
C LYS A 147 23.55 12.10 12.06
N GLY A 148 22.78 11.73 11.05
CA GLY A 148 23.20 11.68 9.65
C GLY A 148 22.09 12.23 8.76
N ASP A 149 21.83 11.56 7.64
CA ASP A 149 20.79 11.97 6.71
C ASP A 149 19.41 11.98 7.37
N VAL A 150 18.62 13.00 7.04
CA VAL A 150 17.25 13.12 7.50
C VAL A 150 16.42 12.01 6.83
N PRO A 151 15.75 11.14 7.61
CA PRO A 151 14.92 10.08 7.04
C PRO A 151 13.79 10.65 6.19
N SER A 152 13.41 9.91 5.15
CA SER A 152 12.35 10.34 4.24
C SER A 152 11.02 10.57 4.99
N ILE A 153 10.25 11.57 4.55
CA ILE A 153 8.95 11.89 5.15
C ILE A 153 7.99 10.69 5.09
N ALA A 154 8.07 9.89 4.03
CA ALA A 154 7.25 8.68 3.88
C ALA A 154 7.57 7.63 4.95
N SER A 155 8.86 7.37 5.19
CA SER A 155 9.33 6.49 6.27
C SER A 155 8.85 6.99 7.63
N LEU A 156 9.09 8.26 7.96
CA LEU A 156 8.67 8.84 9.24
C LEU A 156 7.15 8.77 9.45
N LYS A 157 6.35 9.10 8.42
CA LYS A 157 4.90 8.95 8.47
C LYS A 157 4.49 7.51 8.70
N SER A 158 5.13 6.56 8.02
CA SER A 158 4.84 5.14 8.18
C SER A 158 5.17 4.65 9.59
N MET A 159 6.26 5.12 10.20
CA MET A 159 6.67 4.75 11.56
C MET A 159 5.76 5.39 12.64
N ILE A 160 5.44 6.68 12.51
CA ILE A 160 4.72 7.44 13.54
C ILE A 160 3.20 7.23 13.45
N LEU A 161 2.64 7.26 12.24
CA LEU A 161 1.20 7.16 11.98
C LEU A 161 0.79 5.77 11.48
N GLY A 162 1.74 4.85 11.33
CA GLY A 162 1.46 3.50 10.88
C GLY A 162 0.57 2.73 11.83
N LYS A 163 -0.20 1.81 11.27
CA LYS A 163 -0.98 0.85 12.07
C LYS A 163 -0.02 -0.05 12.84
N SER A 164 -0.32 -0.29 14.12
CA SER A 164 0.42 -1.25 14.92
C SER A 164 0.41 -2.63 14.25
N ALA A 165 1.51 -3.36 14.36
CA ALA A 165 1.65 -4.69 13.78
C ALA A 165 0.53 -5.60 14.29
N GLN A 166 -0.10 -6.35 13.38
CA GLN A 166 -1.07 -7.36 13.76
C GLN A 166 -0.37 -8.48 14.53
N LEU A 167 -1.05 -9.01 15.55
CA LEU A 167 -0.56 -10.15 16.30
C LEU A 167 -0.44 -11.35 15.35
N GLN A 168 0.77 -11.88 15.22
CA GLN A 168 1.06 -13.07 14.42
C GLN A 168 1.33 -14.25 15.33
N SER A 169 0.81 -15.42 14.97
CA SER A 169 1.10 -16.67 15.68
C SER A 169 2.60 -16.94 15.65
N GLN A 170 3.19 -17.17 16.83
CA GLN A 170 4.54 -17.72 16.97
C GLN A 170 4.52 -19.25 17.19
N PHE A 171 3.36 -19.88 17.01
CA PHE A 171 3.22 -21.32 17.18
C PHE A 171 4.15 -22.07 16.23
N ARG A 172 4.99 -22.94 16.79
CA ARG A 172 5.89 -23.81 16.06
C ARG A 172 5.89 -25.17 16.75
N LEU A 173 5.83 -26.23 15.95
CA LEU A 173 5.96 -27.58 16.46
C LEU A 173 7.42 -27.80 16.89
N THR A 174 7.62 -28.20 18.14
CA THR A 174 8.93 -28.58 18.67
C THR A 174 8.93 -30.06 19.03
N TYR A 175 10.08 -30.72 18.93
CA TYR A 175 10.18 -32.15 19.26
C TYR A 175 9.75 -32.45 20.70
N SER A 176 10.10 -31.59 21.66
CA SER A 176 9.66 -31.75 23.05
C SER A 176 8.14 -31.70 23.19
N MET A 177 7.47 -30.81 22.44
CA MET A 177 6.02 -30.75 22.42
C MET A 177 5.42 -32.04 21.87
N ILE A 178 5.91 -32.54 20.73
CA ILE A 178 5.44 -33.79 20.12
C ILE A 178 5.63 -34.97 21.08
N LEU A 179 6.80 -35.11 21.70
CA LEU A 179 7.08 -36.17 22.67
C LEU A 179 6.18 -36.08 23.91
N ASN A 180 5.88 -34.87 24.38
CA ASN A 180 4.96 -34.67 25.49
C ASN A 180 3.51 -35.07 25.14
N PHE A 181 3.06 -34.82 23.91
CA PHE A 181 1.74 -35.25 23.45
C PHE A 181 1.68 -36.75 23.18
N LEU A 182 2.74 -37.36 22.63
CA LEU A 182 2.81 -38.81 22.49
C LEU A 182 2.79 -39.53 23.86
N ARG A 183 3.31 -38.88 24.91
CA ARG A 183 3.25 -39.40 26.28
C ARG A 183 1.86 -39.26 26.90
N VAL A 184 1.15 -38.17 26.63
CA VAL A 184 -0.18 -37.89 27.19
C VAL A 184 -1.24 -38.16 26.13
N ALA A 185 -1.71 -39.40 26.07
CA ALA A 185 -2.65 -39.89 25.05
C ALA A 185 -4.06 -39.23 25.08
N GLU A 186 -4.32 -38.35 26.05
CA GLU A 186 -5.64 -37.72 26.24
C GLU A 186 -5.91 -36.57 25.26
N CYS A 187 -4.88 -35.99 24.63
CA CYS A 187 -5.04 -34.90 23.67
C CYS A 187 -4.21 -35.16 22.40
N PRO A 188 -4.86 -35.49 21.26
CA PRO A 188 -4.14 -35.68 20.01
C PRO A 188 -3.50 -34.38 19.53
N LEU A 189 -2.31 -34.48 18.93
CA LEU A 189 -1.55 -33.33 18.43
C LEU A 189 -2.37 -32.53 17.41
N GLU A 190 -3.17 -33.22 16.61
CA GLU A 190 -4.07 -32.69 15.60
C GLU A 190 -5.07 -31.68 16.20
N TYR A 191 -5.59 -31.98 17.39
CA TYR A 191 -6.53 -31.10 18.07
C TYR A 191 -5.85 -29.79 18.48
N MET A 192 -4.65 -29.85 19.05
CA MET A 192 -3.91 -28.64 19.41
C MET A 192 -3.56 -27.82 18.17
N VAL A 193 -3.11 -28.44 17.08
CA VAL A 193 -2.80 -27.72 15.82
C VAL A 193 -4.05 -27.05 15.27
N SER A 194 -5.19 -27.75 15.26
CA SER A 194 -6.46 -27.20 14.79
C SER A 194 -6.98 -26.04 15.63
N SER A 195 -6.66 -26.04 16.93
CA SER A 195 -7.06 -25.00 17.89
C SER A 195 -5.99 -23.92 18.08
N SER A 196 -4.89 -23.97 17.32
CA SER A 196 -3.80 -22.99 17.40
C SER A 196 -4.19 -21.67 16.74
N TYR A 197 -3.64 -20.56 17.26
CA TYR A 197 -3.90 -19.22 16.73
C TYR A 197 -3.49 -19.05 15.26
N SER A 198 -2.55 -19.87 14.76
CA SER A 198 -2.20 -19.92 13.34
C SER A 198 -3.36 -20.38 12.47
N GLU A 199 -4.11 -21.39 12.93
CA GLU A 199 -5.19 -22.00 12.16
C GLU A 199 -6.50 -21.22 12.27
N TYR A 200 -6.66 -20.44 13.34
CA TYR A 200 -7.83 -19.60 13.57
C TYR A 200 -8.12 -18.63 12.40
N HIS A 201 -7.08 -17.99 11.84
CA HIS A 201 -7.26 -17.08 10.70
C HIS A 201 -7.62 -17.82 9.42
N SER A 202 -7.00 -18.97 9.15
CA SER A 202 -7.34 -19.84 8.02
C SER A 202 -8.77 -20.35 8.11
N GLN A 203 -9.22 -20.80 9.29
CA GLN A 203 -10.58 -21.26 9.51
C GLN A 203 -11.60 -20.13 9.32
N LYS A 204 -11.31 -18.92 9.80
CA LYS A 204 -12.19 -17.76 9.61
C LYS A 204 -12.27 -17.32 8.15
N ALA A 205 -11.16 -17.42 7.40
CA ALA A 205 -11.16 -17.18 5.96
C ALA A 205 -12.00 -18.25 5.24
N ASN A 206 -11.75 -19.54 5.52
CA ASN A 206 -12.51 -20.65 4.96
C ASN A 206 -14.01 -20.52 5.21
N ALA A 207 -14.43 -20.10 6.42
CA ALA A 207 -15.84 -19.88 6.72
C ALA A 207 -16.48 -18.79 5.84
N ARG A 208 -15.75 -17.70 5.57
CA ARG A 208 -16.20 -16.66 4.63
C ARG A 208 -16.28 -17.18 3.20
N ASP A 209 -15.27 -17.92 2.77
CA ASP A 209 -15.19 -18.48 1.43
C ASP A 209 -16.30 -19.52 1.20
N ILE A 210 -16.69 -20.28 2.22
CA ILE A 210 -17.84 -21.20 2.17
C ILE A 210 -19.15 -20.43 1.96
N ILE A 211 -19.35 -19.32 2.69
CA ILE A 211 -20.55 -18.49 2.55
C ILE A 211 -20.60 -17.84 1.16
N ALA A 212 -19.49 -17.26 0.71
CA ALA A 212 -19.36 -16.69 -0.63
C ALA A 212 -19.60 -17.76 -1.71
N GLY A 213 -19.03 -18.94 -1.54
CA GLY A 213 -19.24 -20.09 -2.43
C GLY A 213 -20.70 -20.56 -2.47
N SER A 214 -21.41 -20.56 -1.34
CA SER A 214 -22.85 -20.90 -1.32
C SER A 214 -23.71 -19.86 -2.05
N LYS A 215 -23.39 -18.57 -1.91
CA LYS A 215 -24.06 -17.49 -2.64
C LYS A 215 -23.81 -17.65 -4.14
N LEU A 216 -22.56 -17.86 -4.54
CA LEU A 216 -22.18 -18.05 -5.93
C LEU A 216 -22.83 -19.29 -6.55
N ARG A 217 -22.97 -20.38 -5.79
CA ARG A 217 -23.73 -21.56 -6.23
C ARG A 217 -25.20 -21.24 -6.44
N SER A 218 -25.83 -20.51 -5.53
CA SER A 218 -27.25 -20.13 -5.70
C SER A 218 -27.47 -19.24 -6.93
N THR A 219 -26.55 -18.32 -7.24
CA THR A 219 -26.60 -17.52 -8.46
C THR A 219 -26.31 -18.34 -9.71
N ILE A 220 -25.42 -19.33 -9.64
CA ILE A 220 -25.19 -20.26 -10.75
C ILE A 220 -26.46 -21.08 -11.00
N ASP A 221 -27.15 -21.54 -9.97
CA ASP A 221 -28.37 -22.34 -10.11
C ASP A 221 -29.51 -21.52 -10.75
N THR A 222 -29.69 -20.24 -10.37
CA THR A 222 -30.68 -19.35 -11.01
C THR A 222 -30.31 -19.05 -12.46
N LEU A 223 -29.03 -18.77 -12.75
CA LEU A 223 -28.56 -18.54 -14.11
C LEU A 223 -28.66 -19.81 -14.96
N GLN A 224 -28.41 -21.00 -14.41
CA GLN A 224 -28.57 -22.26 -15.12
C GLN A 224 -30.03 -22.54 -15.49
N GLN A 225 -30.99 -22.11 -14.68
CA GLN A 225 -32.42 -22.19 -15.03
C GLN A 225 -32.75 -21.29 -16.22
N LEU A 226 -32.23 -20.06 -16.25
CA LEU A 226 -32.38 -19.14 -17.39
C LEU A 226 -31.67 -19.68 -18.64
N VAL A 227 -30.46 -20.22 -18.47
CA VAL A 227 -29.68 -20.80 -19.56
C VAL A 227 -30.37 -22.02 -20.13
N LYS A 228 -30.99 -22.91 -19.33
CA LYS A 228 -31.77 -24.06 -19.84
C LYS A 228 -32.87 -23.65 -20.84
N THR A 229 -33.40 -22.43 -20.72
CA THR A 229 -34.40 -21.89 -21.66
C THR A 229 -33.79 -21.50 -23.02
N PHE A 230 -32.49 -21.20 -23.08
CA PHE A 230 -31.78 -20.71 -24.28
C PHE A 230 -30.56 -21.55 -24.69
N SER A 231 -30.23 -22.64 -23.97
CA SER A 231 -28.98 -23.38 -24.14
C SER A 231 -29.07 -24.39 -25.26
N THR A 232 -28.48 -24.06 -26.39
CA THR A 232 -28.04 -25.05 -27.38
C THR A 232 -26.61 -25.49 -27.04
N PRO A 233 -26.23 -26.75 -27.31
CA PRO A 233 -24.84 -27.21 -27.15
C PRO A 233 -23.84 -26.35 -27.95
N GLU A 234 -24.30 -25.72 -29.03
CA GLU A 234 -23.57 -24.79 -29.89
C GLU A 234 -23.16 -23.49 -29.17
N LEU A 235 -23.99 -22.99 -28.23
CA LEU A 235 -23.68 -21.77 -27.47
C LEU A 235 -22.50 -22.00 -26.51
N LYS A 236 -22.42 -23.19 -25.90
CA LYS A 236 -21.32 -23.55 -25.00
C LYS A 236 -20.01 -23.69 -25.75
N THR A 237 -20.04 -24.31 -26.94
CA THR A 237 -18.86 -24.37 -27.81
C THR A 237 -18.44 -22.99 -28.28
N TYR A 238 -19.38 -22.15 -28.72
CA TYR A 238 -19.08 -20.78 -29.14
C TYR A 238 -18.45 -19.96 -28.00
N PHE A 239 -19.00 -20.04 -26.79
CA PHE A 239 -18.45 -19.34 -25.62
C PHE A 239 -17.03 -19.81 -25.28
N ASN A 240 -16.78 -21.12 -25.30
CA ASN A 240 -15.45 -21.67 -25.04
C ASN A 240 -14.42 -21.20 -26.09
N GLU A 241 -14.81 -21.18 -27.37
CA GLU A 241 -13.94 -20.66 -28.45
C GLU A 241 -13.66 -19.16 -28.27
N CYS A 242 -14.67 -18.36 -27.92
CA CYS A 242 -14.49 -16.93 -27.61
C CYS A 242 -13.57 -16.72 -26.42
N GLN A 243 -13.70 -17.53 -25.37
CA GLN A 243 -12.84 -17.45 -24.19
C GLN A 243 -11.39 -17.85 -24.52
N GLN A 244 -11.20 -18.88 -25.36
CA GLN A 244 -9.87 -19.26 -25.84
C GLN A 244 -9.25 -18.14 -26.68
N TYR A 245 -9.99 -17.56 -27.61
CA TYR A 245 -9.54 -16.40 -28.39
C TYR A 245 -9.09 -15.25 -27.48
N TRP A 246 -9.89 -14.91 -26.47
CA TRP A 246 -9.57 -13.83 -25.55
C TRP A 246 -8.34 -14.11 -24.69
N ASN A 247 -8.19 -15.35 -24.21
CA ASN A 247 -7.00 -15.77 -23.47
C ASN A 247 -5.73 -15.70 -24.33
N ILE A 248 -5.81 -16.15 -25.59
CA ILE A 248 -4.70 -16.06 -26.54
C ILE A 248 -4.36 -14.59 -26.80
N MET A 249 -5.35 -13.73 -27.01
CA MET A 249 -5.13 -12.30 -27.24
C MET A 249 -4.46 -11.63 -26.04
N ASN A 250 -4.94 -11.87 -24.81
CA ASN A 250 -4.32 -11.35 -23.59
C ASN A 250 -2.88 -11.86 -23.42
N ASN A 251 -2.61 -13.13 -23.75
CA ASN A 251 -1.25 -13.68 -23.71
C ASN A 251 -0.32 -13.00 -24.73
N ILE A 252 -0.79 -12.77 -25.96
CA ILE A 252 -0.03 -12.04 -26.99
C ILE A 252 0.26 -10.61 -26.52
N GLN A 253 -0.72 -9.90 -25.97
CA GLN A 253 -0.53 -8.56 -25.43
C GLN A 253 0.48 -8.52 -24.29
N GLN A 254 0.41 -9.45 -23.33
CA GLN A 254 1.39 -9.55 -22.26
C GLN A 254 2.80 -9.88 -22.78
N LEU A 255 2.92 -10.70 -23.82
CA LEU A 255 4.19 -10.98 -24.49
C LEU A 255 4.73 -9.75 -25.22
N LEU A 256 3.89 -8.97 -25.90
CA LEU A 256 4.27 -7.70 -26.54
C LEU A 256 4.79 -6.70 -25.50
N ILE A 257 4.10 -6.54 -24.37
CA ILE A 257 4.53 -5.67 -23.27
C ILE A 257 5.88 -6.14 -22.68
N LYS A 258 6.08 -7.46 -22.52
CA LYS A 258 7.34 -8.02 -22.03
C LYS A 258 8.48 -7.86 -23.04
N TYR A 259 8.22 -8.09 -24.32
CA TYR A 259 9.22 -7.98 -25.38
C TYR A 259 9.72 -6.55 -25.52
N ASP A 260 8.83 -5.56 -25.46
CA ASP A 260 9.19 -4.16 -25.59
C ASP A 260 9.95 -3.60 -24.36
N LYS A 261 9.98 -4.30 -23.21
CA LYS A 261 10.94 -3.97 -22.14
C LYS A 261 12.39 -4.17 -22.57
N ASN A 262 12.63 -5.04 -23.56
CA ASN A 262 13.97 -5.41 -24.03
C ASN A 262 14.35 -4.74 -25.36
N SER A 263 13.38 -4.20 -26.11
CA SER A 263 13.62 -3.56 -27.42
C SER A 263 12.62 -2.43 -27.68
N HIS A 264 13.05 -1.19 -27.41
CA HIS A 264 12.30 0.07 -27.49
C HIS A 264 11.93 0.53 -28.91
N ARG A 265 11.35 -0.31 -29.77
CA ARG A 265 11.02 0.12 -31.15
C ARG A 265 9.68 -0.38 -31.69
N LEU A 266 9.24 -1.58 -31.28
CA LEU A 266 8.02 -2.15 -31.88
C LEU A 266 6.75 -1.45 -31.39
N LEU A 267 6.62 -1.16 -30.09
CA LEU A 267 5.44 -0.46 -29.59
C LEU A 267 5.43 1.02 -29.98
N ASP A 268 6.59 1.68 -30.07
CA ASP A 268 6.69 3.05 -30.58
C ASP A 268 6.25 3.13 -32.06
N ASP A 269 6.58 2.12 -32.87
CA ASP A 269 6.11 2.06 -34.25
C ASP A 269 4.62 1.69 -34.36
N LEU A 270 4.10 0.91 -33.42
CA LEU A 270 2.70 0.50 -33.36
C LEU A 270 1.78 1.55 -32.72
N LEU A 271 2.27 2.47 -31.88
CA LEU A 271 1.47 3.46 -31.15
C LEU A 271 1.90 4.89 -31.48
N LYS A 272 2.08 5.18 -32.77
CA LYS A 272 2.36 6.54 -33.23
C LYS A 272 1.18 7.47 -32.95
N CYS A 273 1.49 8.73 -32.63
CA CYS A 273 0.51 9.80 -32.50
C CYS A 273 -0.42 9.83 -33.73
N GLY A 274 -1.72 9.90 -33.49
CA GLY A 274 -2.77 9.88 -34.51
C GLY A 274 -3.25 8.50 -34.95
N ARG A 275 -2.75 7.41 -34.37
CA ARG A 275 -3.26 6.07 -34.65
C ARG A 275 -4.60 5.82 -33.96
N ILE A 276 -5.53 5.19 -34.68
CA ILE A 276 -6.84 4.80 -34.15
C ILE A 276 -6.70 3.45 -33.44
N ILE A 277 -7.12 3.40 -32.19
CA ILE A 277 -7.11 2.22 -31.33
C ILE A 277 -8.51 1.97 -30.78
N ARG A 278 -8.79 0.71 -30.43
CA ARG A 278 -10.03 0.32 -29.76
C ARG A 278 -9.73 0.03 -28.31
N ILE A 279 -10.46 0.66 -27.39
CA ILE A 279 -10.23 0.57 -25.96
C ILE A 279 -11.48 0.03 -25.29
N ARG A 280 -11.28 -0.75 -24.22
CA ARG A 280 -12.35 -1.20 -23.34
C ARG A 280 -12.53 -0.21 -22.21
N ASP A 281 -13.72 0.38 -22.08
CA ASP A 281 -14.03 1.22 -20.91
C ASP A 281 -14.29 0.37 -19.66
N VAL A 282 -14.40 1.01 -18.50
CA VAL A 282 -14.67 0.37 -17.19
C VAL A 282 -15.95 -0.49 -17.21
N TYR A 283 -16.87 -0.19 -18.11
CA TYR A 283 -18.14 -0.90 -18.33
C TYR A 283 -18.08 -1.97 -19.43
N GLU A 284 -16.87 -2.38 -19.85
CA GLU A 284 -16.62 -3.37 -20.91
C GLU A 284 -17.14 -2.99 -22.31
N ILE A 285 -17.38 -1.71 -22.55
CA ILE A 285 -17.82 -1.19 -23.86
C ILE A 285 -16.58 -0.88 -24.72
N ASP A 286 -16.62 -1.31 -25.98
CA ASP A 286 -15.58 -1.05 -26.96
C ASP A 286 -15.74 0.38 -27.53
N ILE A 287 -14.78 1.26 -27.25
CA ILE A 287 -14.79 2.67 -27.68
C ILE A 287 -13.60 2.94 -28.60
N PRO A 288 -13.81 3.58 -29.78
CA PRO A 288 -12.73 4.03 -30.62
C PRO A 288 -12.02 5.25 -30.00
N ALA A 289 -10.70 5.25 -30.02
CA ALA A 289 -9.88 6.27 -29.41
C ALA A 289 -8.62 6.54 -30.24
N ILE A 290 -8.04 7.74 -30.14
CA ILE A 290 -6.89 8.17 -30.94
C ILE A 290 -5.69 8.41 -30.03
N VAL A 291 -4.55 7.80 -30.33
CA VAL A 291 -3.32 7.98 -29.56
C VAL A 291 -2.82 9.41 -29.70
N LEU A 292 -2.69 10.13 -28.58
CA LEU A 292 -2.20 11.51 -28.55
C LEU A 292 -0.70 11.57 -28.22
N ASP A 293 -0.28 10.81 -27.21
CA ASP A 293 1.13 10.62 -26.87
C ASP A 293 1.40 9.15 -26.56
N GLY A 294 2.29 8.56 -27.36
CA GLY A 294 2.85 7.23 -27.17
C GLY A 294 4.18 7.25 -26.40
N SER A 295 4.69 8.44 -26.03
CA SER A 295 5.98 8.57 -25.35
C SER A 295 5.93 7.92 -23.97
N PHE A 296 6.72 6.86 -23.81
CA PHE A 296 6.80 6.12 -22.56
C PHE A 296 7.58 6.95 -21.54
N ASN A 297 6.88 7.69 -20.68
CA ASN A 297 7.49 8.38 -19.55
C ASN A 297 8.15 7.39 -18.58
N SER A 298 9.46 7.15 -18.75
CA SER A 298 10.31 6.37 -17.84
C SER A 298 10.71 7.15 -16.59
N SER A 299 9.93 8.15 -16.19
CA SER A 299 10.30 9.14 -15.19
C SER A 299 9.56 8.89 -13.87
N GLY A 300 9.76 7.73 -13.27
CA GLY A 300 9.28 7.46 -11.92
C GLY A 300 9.91 6.20 -11.35
N LYS A 301 10.91 6.33 -10.48
CA LYS A 301 11.63 5.23 -9.80
C LYS A 301 10.74 4.36 -8.89
N ASN A 302 9.76 3.67 -9.46
CA ASN A 302 8.96 2.64 -8.80
C ASN A 302 8.95 1.38 -9.66
N LEU A 303 9.27 0.23 -9.05
CA LEU A 303 9.50 -1.07 -9.70
C LEU A 303 8.24 -1.71 -10.34
N ASN A 304 7.11 -1.01 -10.39
CA ASN A 304 5.90 -1.40 -11.13
C ASN A 304 5.57 -0.33 -12.18
N HIS A 305 6.42 -0.17 -13.20
CA HIS A 305 6.09 0.68 -14.36
C HIS A 305 4.96 0.04 -15.17
N GLN A 306 3.72 0.34 -14.82
CA GLN A 306 2.58 0.19 -15.73
C GLN A 306 2.71 1.29 -16.79
N ARG A 307 2.71 0.89 -18.06
CA ARG A 307 2.86 1.80 -19.19
C ARG A 307 1.51 2.42 -19.49
N VAL A 308 1.46 3.74 -19.44
CA VAL A 308 0.24 4.54 -19.60
C VAL A 308 0.35 5.31 -20.91
N ILE A 309 -0.70 5.27 -21.74
CA ILE A 309 -0.83 6.02 -22.99
C ILE A 309 -1.87 7.12 -22.79
N SER A 310 -1.61 8.32 -23.30
CA SER A 310 -2.62 9.37 -23.38
C SER A 310 -3.41 9.24 -24.68
N VAL A 311 -4.73 9.10 -24.57
CA VAL A 311 -5.62 8.83 -25.71
C VAL A 311 -6.81 9.79 -25.69
N LEU A 312 -7.22 10.24 -26.87
CA LEU A 312 -8.46 10.97 -27.11
C LEU A 312 -9.61 9.98 -27.34
N VAL A 313 -10.58 9.96 -26.44
CA VAL A 313 -11.78 9.12 -26.56
C VAL A 313 -12.91 9.95 -27.15
N ILE A 314 -13.56 9.46 -28.20
CA ILE A 314 -14.71 10.11 -28.84
C ILE A 314 -15.98 9.37 -28.40
N SER A 315 -16.80 10.01 -27.58
CA SER A 315 -18.09 9.48 -27.14
C SER A 315 -19.25 10.21 -27.81
N GLN A 316 -20.24 9.46 -28.29
CA GLN A 316 -21.54 10.04 -28.65
C GLN A 316 -22.23 10.38 -27.34
N SER A 317 -22.80 11.59 -27.23
CA SER A 317 -23.52 12.11 -26.06
C SER A 317 -24.45 11.10 -25.38
N THR A 318 -23.92 10.24 -24.51
CA THR A 318 -24.66 9.30 -23.66
C THR A 318 -24.32 9.51 -22.19
N ASP A 319 -23.99 10.74 -21.78
CA ASP A 319 -23.93 11.07 -20.34
C ASP A 319 -25.29 10.92 -19.66
N ARG A 320 -26.41 10.95 -20.40
CA ARG A 320 -27.74 10.66 -19.85
C ARG A 320 -27.96 9.18 -19.52
N LEU A 321 -27.43 8.24 -20.31
CA LEU A 321 -27.50 6.80 -20.01
C LEU A 321 -26.50 6.41 -18.90
N LEU A 322 -25.35 7.09 -18.82
CA LEU A 322 -24.33 6.89 -17.79
C LEU A 322 -24.82 7.30 -16.39
N THR A 323 -25.53 8.42 -16.23
CA THR A 323 -26.12 8.78 -14.93
C THR A 323 -27.23 7.84 -14.45
N ASP A 324 -27.97 7.22 -15.38
CA ASP A 324 -29.01 6.25 -15.02
C ASP A 324 -28.40 4.87 -14.73
N LEU A 325 -27.33 4.46 -15.43
CA LEU A 325 -26.56 3.25 -15.10
C LEU A 325 -25.80 3.38 -13.78
N ASP A 326 -25.20 4.54 -13.49
CA ASP A 326 -24.57 4.80 -12.19
C ASP A 326 -25.60 4.79 -11.05
N ARG A 327 -26.85 5.21 -11.29
CA ARG A 327 -27.96 5.08 -10.32
C ARG A 327 -28.46 3.66 -10.13
N ILE A 328 -28.37 2.81 -11.17
CA ILE A 328 -28.76 1.39 -11.12
C ILE A 328 -27.66 0.55 -10.45
N ILE A 329 -26.38 0.81 -10.78
CA ILE A 329 -25.21 0.12 -10.21
C ILE A 329 -25.01 0.45 -8.72
N LEU A 330 -25.38 1.67 -8.28
CA LEU A 330 -25.37 2.01 -6.86
C LEU A 330 -26.51 1.37 -6.05
N LYS A 331 -27.47 0.68 -6.69
CA LYS A 331 -28.63 0.08 -6.02
C LYS A 331 -28.68 -1.44 -6.06
N GLU A 332 -28.00 -2.12 -6.98
CA GLU A 332 -28.04 -3.59 -7.03
C GLU A 332 -26.64 -4.20 -7.19
N ASP A 333 -26.36 -5.13 -6.27
CA ASP A 333 -25.21 -6.02 -6.26
C ASP A 333 -25.04 -6.73 -7.61
N GLU A 334 -23.78 -6.75 -8.07
CA GLU A 334 -23.11 -7.75 -8.89
C GLU A 334 -23.88 -8.47 -10.03
N SER A 335 -23.26 -8.43 -11.22
CA SER A 335 -23.41 -9.36 -12.36
C SER A 335 -24.52 -9.11 -13.40
N LEU A 336 -24.45 -7.97 -14.10
CA LEU A 336 -24.95 -7.89 -15.47
C LEU A 336 -23.79 -8.06 -16.45
N PHE A 337 -23.52 -9.31 -16.84
CA PHE A 337 -22.71 -9.62 -18.02
C PHE A 337 -23.52 -9.19 -19.25
N ILE A 338 -23.20 -8.02 -19.81
CA ILE A 338 -23.74 -7.61 -21.11
C ILE A 338 -22.84 -8.25 -22.17
N LEU A 339 -23.40 -9.18 -22.97
CA LEU A 339 -22.69 -9.74 -24.12
C LEU A 339 -22.23 -8.60 -25.06
N PRO A 340 -20.95 -8.53 -25.45
CA PRO A 340 -20.44 -7.44 -26.25
C PRO A 340 -20.80 -7.70 -27.72
N VAL A 341 -22.03 -7.37 -28.10
CA VAL A 341 -22.39 -7.22 -29.51
C VAL A 341 -23.28 -6.00 -29.68
N GLN A 342 -22.75 -4.82 -29.39
CA GLN A 342 -23.25 -3.63 -30.07
C GLN A 342 -22.40 -3.40 -31.32
N LYS A 343 -22.94 -3.83 -32.47
CA LYS A 343 -22.57 -3.21 -33.74
C LYS A 343 -22.88 -1.72 -33.60
N TRP A 344 -21.89 -0.88 -33.82
CA TRP A 344 -22.01 0.57 -33.85
C TRP A 344 -22.97 1.01 -34.98
N LYS A 345 -24.28 0.99 -34.73
CA LYS A 345 -25.30 1.51 -35.64
C LYS A 345 -25.51 2.98 -35.33
N ILE A 346 -24.83 3.86 -36.06
CA ILE A 346 -25.27 5.23 -36.22
C ILE A 346 -26.37 5.18 -37.29
N ASP A 347 -27.62 5.40 -36.88
CA ASP A 347 -28.75 5.57 -37.79
C ASP A 347 -28.48 6.77 -38.71
N GLU A 348 -28.49 6.53 -40.02
CA GLU A 348 -28.25 7.57 -41.05
C GLU A 348 -29.44 8.53 -41.21
N ASN A 349 -30.60 8.23 -40.63
CA ASN A 349 -31.84 8.94 -40.89
C ASN A 349 -32.19 10.07 -39.91
N ASN A 350 -31.33 10.40 -38.94
CA ASN A 350 -31.53 11.55 -38.08
C ASN A 350 -30.48 12.63 -38.34
N SER A 351 -30.79 13.47 -39.33
CA SER A 351 -30.14 14.75 -39.62
C SER A 351 -30.48 15.80 -38.55
N GLU A 352 -30.26 15.49 -37.28
CA GLU A 352 -30.23 16.46 -36.19
C GLU A 352 -28.84 16.38 -35.55
N GLN A 353 -28.18 17.54 -35.42
CA GLN A 353 -26.82 17.70 -34.91
C GLN A 353 -26.62 16.95 -33.58
N ARG A 354 -26.05 15.74 -33.62
CA ARG A 354 -25.65 15.02 -32.40
C ARG A 354 -24.33 15.58 -31.89
N LYS A 355 -24.32 16.08 -30.64
CA LYS A 355 -23.14 16.63 -29.96
C LYS A 355 -22.16 15.48 -29.63
N PHE A 356 -20.95 15.52 -30.20
CA PHE A 356 -19.86 14.59 -29.87
C PHE A 356 -19.00 15.16 -28.74
N VAL A 357 -18.90 14.45 -27.62
CA VAL A 357 -18.05 14.88 -26.49
C VAL A 357 -16.72 14.13 -26.58
N TYR A 358 -15.61 14.85 -26.44
CA TYR A 358 -14.27 14.26 -26.40
C TYR A 358 -13.70 14.33 -24.99
N GLN A 359 -12.96 13.30 -24.59
CA GLN A 359 -12.25 13.27 -23.30
C GLN A 359 -10.84 12.72 -23.49
N ILE A 360 -9.85 13.40 -22.89
CA ILE A 360 -8.49 12.88 -22.80
C ILE A 360 -8.41 11.95 -21.58
N LYS A 361 -8.09 10.67 -21.81
CA LYS A 361 -7.90 9.67 -20.76
C LYS A 361 -6.48 9.09 -20.84
N ASN A 362 -5.92 8.82 -19.67
CA ASN A 362 -4.68 8.07 -19.50
C ASN A 362 -5.04 6.61 -19.25
N ILE A 363 -4.61 5.73 -20.14
CA ILE A 363 -5.12 4.37 -20.23
C ILE A 363 -3.96 3.39 -20.15
N ASN A 364 -4.17 2.27 -19.47
CA ASN A 364 -3.15 1.25 -19.33
C ASN A 364 -3.08 0.40 -20.59
N MET A 365 -1.90 -0.12 -20.92
CA MET A 365 -1.72 -1.02 -22.07
C MET A 365 -2.62 -2.26 -22.04
N THR A 366 -3.08 -2.68 -20.87
CA THR A 366 -3.99 -3.82 -20.69
C THR A 366 -5.40 -3.56 -21.20
N ASP A 367 -5.78 -2.29 -21.36
CA ASP A 367 -7.16 -1.90 -21.68
C ASP A 367 -7.34 -1.70 -23.19
N LEU A 368 -6.25 -1.86 -23.95
CA LEU A 368 -6.23 -1.81 -25.41
C LEU A 368 -6.71 -3.15 -25.99
N LEU A 369 -7.72 -3.11 -26.86
CA LEU A 369 -8.19 -4.29 -27.57
C LEU A 369 -7.42 -4.49 -28.87
N ASP A 370 -7.54 -3.52 -29.78
CA ASP A 370 -7.06 -3.62 -31.15
C ASP A 370 -6.35 -2.33 -31.58
N ILE A 371 -5.33 -2.50 -32.41
CA ILE A 371 -4.60 -1.41 -33.06
C ILE A 371 -4.96 -1.44 -34.54
N THR A 372 -5.50 -0.35 -35.07
CA THR A 372 -5.80 -0.27 -36.51
C THR A 372 -4.55 0.15 -37.29
N ASN A 373 -4.50 -0.21 -38.57
CA ASN A 373 -3.43 0.21 -39.46
C ASN A 373 -3.53 1.70 -39.87
N GLU A 374 -4.64 2.36 -39.58
CA GLU A 374 -4.87 3.75 -39.97
C GLU A 374 -4.17 4.72 -39.01
N ILE A 375 -3.44 5.67 -39.58
CA ILE A 375 -2.82 6.79 -38.86
C ILE A 375 -3.37 8.07 -39.45
N ILE A 376 -3.81 8.96 -38.58
CA ILE A 376 -4.18 10.32 -38.93
C ILE A 376 -2.90 11.17 -38.86
N PRO A 377 -2.39 11.67 -40.01
CA PRO A 377 -1.17 12.47 -40.04
C PRO A 377 -1.40 13.85 -39.42
N ASN A 378 -0.35 14.43 -38.82
CA ASN A 378 -0.28 15.79 -38.29
C ASN A 378 -1.15 16.09 -37.05
N ILE A 379 -1.26 15.14 -36.10
CA ILE A 379 -1.80 15.43 -34.77
C ILE A 379 -0.63 15.76 -33.83
N ASN A 380 -0.65 16.97 -33.26
CA ASN A 380 0.36 17.43 -32.31
C ASN A 380 -0.22 17.40 -30.87
N TYR A 381 0.44 16.68 -29.96
CA TYR A 381 0.01 16.48 -28.58
C TYR A 381 -0.17 17.80 -27.82
N ASN A 382 0.78 18.72 -28.00
CA ASN A 382 0.81 19.99 -27.27
C ASN A 382 -0.33 20.92 -27.70
N ASP A 383 -0.66 20.95 -28.99
CA ASP A 383 -1.74 21.78 -29.53
C ASP A 383 -3.11 21.31 -29.01
N VAL A 384 -3.30 19.97 -28.90
CA VAL A 384 -4.53 19.37 -28.35
C VAL A 384 -4.67 19.60 -26.84
N LEU A 385 -3.57 19.54 -26.09
CA LEU A 385 -3.56 19.82 -24.66
C LEU A 385 -3.76 21.32 -24.34
N GLU A 386 -3.14 22.21 -25.11
CA GLU A 386 -3.33 23.67 -24.97
C GLU A 386 -4.78 24.05 -25.29
N GLY A 387 -5.37 23.46 -26.34
CA GLY A 387 -6.81 23.61 -26.63
C GLY A 387 -7.70 23.10 -25.49
N HIS A 388 -7.42 21.90 -24.95
CA HIS A 388 -8.21 21.30 -23.87
C HIS A 388 -8.07 22.04 -22.53
N SER A 389 -6.89 22.58 -22.21
CA SER A 389 -6.64 23.33 -20.97
C SER A 389 -7.25 24.73 -21.02
N ASN A 390 -7.20 25.41 -22.16
CA ASN A 390 -7.89 26.68 -22.39
C ASN A 390 -9.42 26.53 -22.35
N HIS A 391 -9.97 25.40 -22.83
CA HIS A 391 -11.40 25.09 -22.71
C HIS A 391 -11.84 24.78 -21.27
N ARG A 392 -11.06 24.01 -20.51
CA ARG A 392 -11.37 23.73 -19.09
C ARG A 392 -11.36 24.97 -18.18
N MET A 393 -10.63 26.02 -18.53
CA MET A 393 -10.67 27.30 -17.79
C MET A 393 -11.93 28.12 -18.09
N ASN A 394 -12.61 27.90 -19.21
CA ASN A 394 -13.74 28.72 -19.66
C ASN A 394 -15.14 28.09 -19.43
N ASP A 395 -15.24 26.80 -19.12
CA ASP A 395 -16.55 26.11 -19.08
C ASP A 395 -17.05 25.83 -17.64
N THR A 396 -17.71 26.84 -17.05
CA THR A 396 -18.96 26.68 -16.28
C THR A 396 -20.20 26.85 -17.17
N LEU A 397 -20.04 26.80 -18.49
CA LEU A 397 -21.14 26.96 -19.45
C LEU A 397 -21.08 25.84 -20.48
N ASP A 398 -22.15 25.05 -20.55
CA ASP A 398 -22.46 24.17 -21.67
C ASP A 398 -22.42 24.98 -22.98
N ILE A 399 -21.41 24.81 -23.82
CA ILE A 399 -21.36 25.48 -25.13
C ILE A 399 -21.07 24.49 -26.26
N GLU A 400 -21.84 24.73 -27.32
CA GLU A 400 -22.08 23.94 -28.52
C GLU A 400 -20.84 23.80 -29.42
N LEU A 401 -20.71 22.61 -30.01
CA LEU A 401 -19.74 22.26 -31.05
C LEU A 401 -19.74 23.20 -32.26
N GLU A 402 -20.75 24.04 -32.48
CA GLU A 402 -20.78 24.92 -33.67
C GLU A 402 -19.88 26.15 -33.56
N SER A 403 -19.56 26.61 -32.35
CA SER A 403 -18.75 27.82 -32.17
C SER A 403 -17.23 27.56 -32.21
N THR A 404 -16.79 26.34 -31.90
CA THR A 404 -15.38 25.89 -31.94
C THR A 404 -15.01 25.14 -33.21
N ILE A 405 -15.98 24.90 -34.10
CA ILE A 405 -15.74 24.40 -35.45
C ILE A 405 -14.94 25.42 -36.29
N GLY A 406 -14.84 26.69 -35.88
CA GLY A 406 -14.18 27.76 -36.62
C GLY A 406 -12.64 27.67 -36.75
N HIS A 407 -11.93 27.06 -35.79
CA HIS A 407 -10.47 27.21 -35.71
C HIS A 407 -9.63 25.95 -35.87
N ASP A 408 -10.19 24.74 -35.82
CA ASP A 408 -9.37 23.53 -35.92
C ASP A 408 -9.62 22.73 -37.21
N LYS A 409 -8.81 23.03 -38.23
CA LYS A 409 -8.84 22.42 -39.57
C LYS A 409 -8.53 20.92 -39.52
N ALA A 410 -7.78 20.46 -38.50
CA ALA A 410 -7.40 19.06 -38.30
C ALA A 410 -8.59 18.22 -37.80
N LEU A 411 -9.40 18.77 -36.88
CA LEU A 411 -10.55 18.09 -36.29
C LEU A 411 -11.73 17.96 -37.29
N ARG A 412 -11.90 18.92 -38.20
CA ARG A 412 -12.84 18.78 -39.35
C ARG A 412 -12.41 17.68 -40.32
N GLN A 413 -11.12 17.63 -40.67
CA GLN A 413 -10.58 16.55 -41.52
C GLN A 413 -10.68 15.17 -40.84
N LEU A 414 -10.59 15.13 -39.51
CA LEU A 414 -10.77 13.94 -38.67
C LEU A 414 -12.19 13.37 -38.80
N ILE A 415 -13.20 14.23 -38.61
CA ILE A 415 -14.61 13.84 -38.64
C ILE A 415 -15.04 13.45 -40.07
N GLU A 416 -14.57 14.17 -41.10
CA GLU A 416 -14.84 13.77 -42.49
C GLU A 416 -14.20 12.44 -42.87
N LYS A 417 -12.94 12.19 -42.46
CA LYS A 417 -12.28 10.92 -42.77
C LYS A 417 -12.90 9.74 -42.01
N LEU A 418 -13.35 9.93 -40.77
CA LEU A 418 -14.11 8.92 -40.02
C LEU A 418 -15.49 8.62 -40.66
N LYS A 419 -16.15 9.63 -41.26
CA LYS A 419 -17.37 9.43 -42.06
C LYS A 419 -17.10 8.64 -43.36
N ILE A 420 -15.99 8.94 -44.05
CA ILE A 420 -15.59 8.25 -45.29
C ILE A 420 -15.17 6.80 -45.02
N HIS A 421 -14.43 6.52 -43.94
CA HIS A 421 -14.01 5.17 -43.58
C HIS A 421 -15.21 4.23 -43.32
N ARG A 422 -16.30 4.77 -42.76
CA ARG A 422 -17.54 4.03 -42.53
C ARG A 422 -18.30 3.67 -43.81
N GLN A 423 -18.29 4.55 -44.82
CA GLN A 423 -18.89 4.24 -46.13
C GLN A 423 -18.15 3.09 -46.84
N ASN A 424 -16.83 3.02 -46.69
CA ASN A 424 -16.03 1.96 -47.30
C ASN A 424 -16.18 0.61 -46.59
N VAL A 425 -16.30 0.59 -45.26
CA VAL A 425 -16.52 -0.66 -44.49
C VAL A 425 -17.93 -1.24 -44.71
N ASN A 426 -18.96 -0.39 -44.85
CA ASN A 426 -20.32 -0.86 -45.18
C ASN A 426 -20.46 -1.32 -46.64
N ASN A 427 -19.62 -0.85 -47.56
CA ASN A 427 -19.64 -1.26 -48.98
C ASN A 427 -18.84 -2.55 -49.26
N GLN A 428 -18.08 -3.07 -48.28
CA GLN A 428 -17.31 -4.31 -48.40
C GLN A 428 -17.85 -5.46 -47.54
N SER A 429 -19.02 -5.32 -46.91
CA SER A 429 -19.70 -6.37 -46.14
C SER A 429 -20.89 -6.97 -46.87
#